data_AF-A0A1G2BSY3-F1
#
_entry.id   AF-A0A1G2BSY3-F1
#
_cell.length_a   1.000
_cell.length_b   1.000
_cell.length_c   1.000
_cell.angle_alpha   90.00
_cell.angle_beta   90.00
_cell.angle_gamma   90.00
#
_symmetry.space_group_name_H-M   'P 1'
#
loop_
_entity.id
_entity.type
_entity.pdbx_description
1 polymer ?
#
loop_
_entity_poly.entity_id
_entity_poly.type
_entity_poly.pdbx_seq_one_letter_code
_entity_poly.pdbx_strand_id
1 'polypeptide(L)'
;MGGSTRKFSSVHDNIGFGKKWLEIGYNPKDIWSNSRIHAQDPERENHPTQKPLEIIERMVKASCPKNGTVFDPFMGTGTTAIACLKNDRQYAGFEINKNYYKIIMNRIKKHNNRPTLFQKQEKLGEIAGVLQSYAPST
;
A
#
# COMPACT_ATOMS: atom_id res chain seq x y z
N MET A 1 -32.56 -44.20 -12.47
CA MET A 1 -33.28 -42.96 -12.83
C MET A 1 -33.79 -42.31 -11.56
N GLY A 2 -33.11 -41.26 -11.07
CA GLY A 2 -33.50 -40.55 -9.86
C GLY A 2 -33.17 -39.07 -10.03
N GLY A 3 -34.12 -38.30 -10.55
CA GLY A 3 -33.97 -36.88 -10.76
C GLY A 3 -34.05 -36.12 -9.44
N SER A 4 -32.94 -35.51 -9.02
CA SER A 4 -32.91 -34.55 -7.92
C SER A 4 -33.41 -33.20 -8.43
N THR A 5 -34.68 -32.90 -8.24
CA THR A 5 -35.28 -31.59 -8.53
C THR A 5 -34.67 -30.53 -7.60
N ARG A 6 -33.88 -29.60 -8.14
CA ARG A 6 -33.47 -28.38 -7.43
C ARG A 6 -34.71 -27.51 -7.19
N LYS A 7 -35.11 -27.35 -5.92
CA LYS A 7 -36.11 -26.35 -5.52
C LYS A 7 -35.54 -24.96 -5.80
N PHE A 8 -36.13 -24.24 -6.75
CA PHE A 8 -35.96 -22.79 -6.85
C PHE A 8 -36.82 -22.14 -5.76
N SER A 9 -36.19 -21.51 -4.77
CA SER A 9 -36.90 -20.68 -3.80
C SER A 9 -37.39 -19.40 -4.46
N SER A 10 -38.65 -19.05 -4.21
CA SER A 10 -39.35 -17.92 -4.82
C SER A 10 -38.66 -16.58 -4.50
N VAL A 11 -38.73 -15.63 -5.44
CA VAL A 11 -38.02 -14.34 -5.44
C VAL A 11 -38.57 -13.32 -4.41
N HIS A 12 -39.53 -13.69 -3.55
CA HIS A 12 -40.33 -12.72 -2.80
C HIS A 12 -39.98 -12.53 -1.31
N ASP A 13 -38.94 -13.17 -0.75
CA ASP A 13 -38.67 -13.11 0.69
C ASP A 13 -37.58 -12.10 1.15
N ASN A 14 -37.09 -11.19 0.28
CA ASN A 14 -35.92 -10.36 0.61
C ASN A 14 -36.19 -8.84 0.67
N ILE A 15 -37.27 -8.42 1.34
CA ILE A 15 -37.51 -7.00 1.71
C ILE A 15 -36.52 -6.51 2.79
N GLY A 16 -35.65 -7.37 3.33
CA GLY A 16 -34.63 -7.03 4.34
C GLY A 16 -33.20 -6.77 3.82
N PHE A 17 -32.92 -6.92 2.52
CA PHE A 17 -31.55 -6.87 1.98
C PHE A 17 -30.98 -5.48 1.69
N GLY A 18 -31.68 -4.40 2.07
CA GLY A 18 -31.27 -3.02 1.77
C GLY A 18 -30.15 -2.46 2.66
N LYS A 19 -29.92 -3.02 3.86
CA LYS A 19 -29.04 -2.38 4.87
C LYS A 19 -27.59 -2.85 4.85
N LYS A 20 -27.31 -4.05 4.33
CA LYS A 20 -25.97 -4.67 4.36
C LYS A 20 -24.94 -3.96 3.47
N TRP A 21 -25.38 -3.34 2.38
CA TRP A 21 -24.50 -2.64 1.44
C TRP A 21 -23.94 -1.33 1.98
N LEU A 22 -24.65 -0.68 2.91
CA LEU A 22 -24.20 0.56 3.54
C LEU A 22 -23.04 0.31 4.52
N GLU A 23 -22.99 -0.88 5.14
CA GLU A 23 -21.93 -1.26 6.09
C GLU A 23 -20.64 -1.72 5.39
N ILE A 24 -20.75 -2.37 4.24
CA ILE A 24 -19.61 -2.95 3.49
C ILE A 24 -19.01 -1.92 2.50
N GLY A 25 -19.79 -0.91 2.10
CA GLY A 25 -19.41 0.09 1.12
C GLY A 25 -19.64 -0.37 -0.33
N TYR A 26 -19.51 0.57 -1.27
CA TYR A 26 -19.68 0.32 -2.70
C TYR A 26 -18.38 -0.21 -3.32
N ASN A 27 -18.45 -1.32 -4.06
CA ASN A 27 -17.29 -1.82 -4.82
C ASN A 27 -16.91 -0.81 -5.90
N PRO A 28 -15.71 -0.20 -5.83
CA PRO A 28 -15.30 0.71 -6.87
C PRO A 28 -15.20 0.02 -8.23
N LYS A 29 -15.68 0.70 -9.27
CA LYS A 29 -15.60 0.23 -10.66
C LYS A 29 -14.18 0.34 -11.20
N ASP A 30 -13.95 -0.13 -12.42
CA ASP A 30 -12.63 -0.11 -13.06
C ASP A 30 -12.21 1.30 -13.54
N ILE A 31 -13.16 2.22 -13.65
CA ILE A 31 -12.92 3.62 -14.02
C ILE A 31 -12.87 4.46 -12.75
N TRP A 32 -11.71 5.07 -12.51
CA TRP A 32 -11.49 5.93 -11.35
C TRP A 32 -11.32 7.38 -11.77
N SER A 33 -12.09 8.27 -11.15
CA SER A 33 -11.96 9.70 -11.32
C SER A 33 -10.98 10.25 -10.28
N ASN A 34 -9.76 10.57 -10.72
CA ASN A 34 -8.75 11.21 -9.89
C ASN A 34 -8.16 12.42 -10.62
N SER A 35 -7.93 13.50 -9.88
CA SER A 35 -7.28 14.69 -10.42
C SER A 35 -5.82 14.42 -10.72
N ARG A 36 -5.32 15.01 -11.81
CA ARG A 36 -3.87 15.06 -12.09
C ARG A 36 -3.21 16.06 -11.15
N ILE A 37 -1.94 15.84 -10.84
CA ILE A 37 -1.12 16.80 -10.10
C ILE A 37 -0.85 17.99 -11.03
N HIS A 38 -1.36 19.17 -10.64
CA HIS A 38 -1.15 20.43 -11.34
C HIS A 38 0.03 21.20 -10.75
N ALA A 39 0.41 22.33 -11.36
CA ALA A 39 1.65 23.04 -11.00
C ALA A 39 1.67 23.56 -9.55
N GLN A 40 0.52 23.99 -9.02
CA GLN A 40 0.36 24.50 -7.65
C GLN A 40 -0.08 23.44 -6.64
N ASP A 41 -0.15 22.17 -7.05
CA ASP A 41 -0.59 21.10 -6.17
C ASP A 41 0.38 20.95 -4.99
N PRO A 42 -0.09 20.85 -3.72
CA PRO A 42 0.79 20.68 -2.57
C PRO A 42 1.59 19.38 -2.61
N GLU A 43 1.16 18.37 -3.36
CA GLU A 43 1.91 17.13 -3.57
C GLU A 43 3.02 17.29 -4.62
N ARG A 44 3.03 18.39 -5.38
CA ARG A 44 3.91 18.57 -6.53
C ARG A 44 5.38 18.56 -6.12
N GLU A 45 6.11 17.63 -6.72
CA GLU A 45 7.56 17.60 -6.72
C GLU A 45 8.09 17.90 -8.12
N ASN A 46 9.38 18.21 -8.25
CA ASN A 46 9.98 18.52 -9.55
C ASN A 46 10.18 17.27 -10.43
N HIS A 47 9.10 16.73 -10.99
CA HIS A 47 9.09 15.56 -11.87
C HIS A 47 7.99 15.62 -12.92
N PRO A 48 8.27 15.44 -14.23
CA PRO A 48 7.30 15.73 -15.28
C PRO A 48 6.04 14.86 -15.22
N THR A 49 6.15 13.62 -14.74
CA THR A 49 5.09 12.61 -14.80
C THR A 49 4.72 12.01 -13.44
N GLN A 50 4.86 12.80 -12.37
CA GLN A 50 4.51 12.36 -11.01
C GLN A 50 3.06 11.84 -10.97
N LYS A 51 2.87 10.67 -10.35
CA LYS A 51 1.55 10.07 -10.18
C LYS A 51 0.90 10.60 -8.90
N PRO A 52 -0.42 10.93 -8.91
CA PRO A 52 -1.15 11.34 -7.71
C PRO A 52 -1.04 10.29 -6.60
N LEU A 53 -0.90 10.74 -5.36
CA LEU A 53 -0.81 9.85 -4.21
C LEU A 53 -2.08 9.02 -4.02
N GLU A 54 -3.25 9.64 -4.22
CA GLU A 54 -4.55 9.01 -4.00
C GLU A 54 -4.73 7.71 -4.81
N ILE A 55 -4.36 7.73 -6.09
CA ILE A 55 -4.50 6.55 -6.96
C ILE A 55 -3.56 5.43 -6.52
N ILE A 56 -2.33 5.75 -6.12
CA ILE A 56 -1.35 4.76 -5.66
C ILE A 56 -1.76 4.19 -4.30
N GLU A 57 -2.26 5.01 -3.37
CA GLU A 57 -2.80 4.54 -2.09
C GLU A 57 -3.95 3.56 -2.27
N ARG A 58 -4.84 3.83 -3.23
CA ARG A 58 -5.93 2.91 -3.57
C ARG A 58 -5.40 1.56 -4.04
N MET A 59 -4.44 1.56 -4.97
CA MET A 59 -3.82 0.33 -5.49
C MET A 59 -3.14 -0.47 -4.38
N VAL A 60 -2.38 0.21 -3.50
CA VAL A 60 -1.71 -0.43 -2.35
C VAL A 60 -2.72 -1.04 -1.39
N LYS A 61 -3.80 -0.34 -1.06
CA LYS A 61 -4.84 -0.86 -0.15
C LYS A 61 -5.56 -2.08 -0.72
N ALA A 62 -5.83 -2.07 -2.03
CA ALA A 62 -6.55 -3.14 -2.70
C ALA A 62 -5.69 -4.39 -2.96
N SER A 63 -4.39 -4.21 -3.23
CA SER A 63 -3.53 -5.28 -3.78
C SER A 63 -2.44 -5.76 -2.83
N CYS A 64 -2.22 -5.07 -1.70
CA CYS A 64 -1.18 -5.42 -0.74
C CYS A 64 -1.75 -5.54 0.68
N PRO A 65 -1.59 -6.71 1.34
CA PRO A 65 -2.02 -6.88 2.72
C PRO A 65 -1.25 -5.93 3.65
N LYS A 66 -1.81 -5.66 4.83
CA LYS A 66 -1.10 -4.90 5.88
C LYS A 66 0.25 -5.57 6.17
N ASN A 67 1.29 -4.76 6.40
CA ASN A 67 2.69 -5.20 6.56
C ASN A 67 3.32 -5.91 5.35
N GLY A 68 2.58 -6.10 4.25
CA GLY A 68 3.11 -6.61 3.00
C GLY A 68 4.10 -5.64 2.34
N THR A 69 4.79 -6.13 1.31
CA THR A 69 5.83 -5.36 0.61
C THR A 69 5.37 -5.02 -0.80
N VAL A 70 5.49 -3.75 -1.18
CA VAL A 70 5.26 -3.27 -2.56
C VAL A 70 6.60 -3.05 -3.24
N PHE A 71 6.73 -3.55 -4.47
CA PHE A 71 7.94 -3.32 -5.28
C PHE A 71 7.64 -2.34 -6.43
N ASP A 72 8.48 -1.32 -6.57
CA ASP A 72 8.39 -0.32 -7.65
C ASP A 72 9.77 -0.10 -8.30
N PRO A 73 10.03 -0.64 -9.50
CA PRO A 73 11.31 -0.49 -10.17
C PRO A 73 11.54 0.91 -10.79
N PHE A 74 10.53 1.78 -10.82
CA PHE A 74 10.58 3.10 -11.46
C PHE A 74 9.98 4.17 -10.54
N MET A 75 10.60 4.35 -9.38
CA MET A 75 9.98 5.10 -8.28
C MET A 75 9.69 6.57 -8.61
N GLY A 76 10.41 7.19 -9.56
CA GLY A 76 10.25 8.61 -9.87
C GLY A 76 10.48 9.46 -8.61
N THR A 77 9.51 10.26 -8.19
CA THR A 77 9.60 11.01 -6.93
C THR A 77 9.12 10.23 -5.70
N GLY A 78 8.87 8.93 -5.81
CA GLY A 78 8.62 8.03 -4.67
C GLY A 78 7.17 7.99 -4.18
N THR A 79 6.19 8.29 -5.02
CA THR A 79 4.76 8.23 -4.62
C THR A 79 4.40 6.87 -4.01
N THR A 80 4.91 5.77 -4.55
CA THR A 80 4.70 4.41 -4.01
C THR A 80 5.23 4.25 -2.59
N ALA A 81 6.43 4.76 -2.28
CA ALA A 81 6.99 4.72 -0.93
C ALA A 81 6.12 5.49 0.06
N ILE A 82 5.66 6.69 -0.31
CA ILE A 82 4.79 7.51 0.54
C ILE A 82 3.44 6.83 0.76
N ALA A 83 2.84 6.26 -0.28
CA ALA A 83 1.62 5.48 -0.16
C ALA A 83 1.79 4.29 0.79
N CYS A 84 2.92 3.58 0.74
CA CYS A 84 3.21 2.47 1.65
C CYS A 84 3.38 2.92 3.09
N LEU A 85 4.16 3.99 3.34
CA LEU A 85 4.38 4.55 4.67
C LEU A 85 3.08 4.98 5.34
N LYS A 86 2.19 5.67 4.61
CA LYS A 86 0.88 6.13 5.12
C LYS A 86 -0.08 4.99 5.43
N ASN A 87 0.20 3.79 4.93
CA ASN A 87 -0.72 2.66 4.98
C ASN A 87 -0.15 1.45 5.74
N ASP A 88 0.94 1.56 6.50
CA ASP A 88 1.53 0.40 7.20
C ASP A 88 1.97 -0.74 6.26
N ARG A 89 2.53 -0.39 5.10
CA ARG A 89 3.15 -1.33 4.17
C ARG A 89 4.65 -1.07 4.06
N GLN A 90 5.39 -2.13 3.76
CA GLN A 90 6.81 -2.03 3.40
C GLN A 90 6.92 -1.76 1.90
N TYR A 91 8.08 -1.25 1.48
CA TYR A 91 8.37 -1.02 0.07
C TYR A 91 9.82 -1.34 -0.25
N ALA A 92 10.05 -1.69 -1.51
CA ALA A 92 11.36 -1.77 -2.13
C ALA A 92 11.26 -1.18 -3.54
N GLY A 93 12.34 -0.63 -4.06
CA GLY A 93 12.29 -0.04 -5.39
C GLY A 93 13.60 0.58 -5.82
N PHE A 94 13.62 1.00 -7.08
CA PHE A 94 14.79 1.60 -7.72
C PHE A 94 14.42 2.93 -8.39
N GLU A 95 15.40 3.83 -8.42
CA GLU A 95 15.36 5.05 -9.21
C GLU A 95 16.79 5.36 -9.64
N ILE A 96 16.99 5.51 -10.95
CA ILE A 96 18.32 5.70 -11.53
C ILE A 96 18.77 7.16 -11.46
N ASN A 97 17.81 8.10 -11.47
CA ASN A 97 18.09 9.52 -11.44
C ASN A 97 18.42 9.97 -10.01
N LYS A 98 19.67 10.39 -9.79
CA LYS A 98 20.17 10.85 -8.49
C LYS A 98 19.38 12.05 -7.92
N ASN A 99 18.81 12.92 -8.77
CA ASN A 99 18.01 14.04 -8.29
C ASN A 99 16.65 13.58 -7.76
N TYR A 100 16.02 12.62 -8.43
CA TYR A 100 14.78 12.01 -7.97
C TYR A 100 14.99 11.18 -6.72
N TYR A 101 16.10 10.45 -6.63
CA TYR A 101 16.52 9.79 -5.39
C TYR A 101 16.59 10.75 -4.20
N LYS A 102 17.21 11.94 -4.37
CA LYS A 102 17.25 12.96 -3.30
C LYS A 102 15.85 13.42 -2.88
N ILE A 103 14.94 13.61 -3.84
CA ILE A 103 13.53 13.95 -3.56
C ILE A 103 12.87 12.83 -2.77
N ILE A 104 13.01 11.57 -3.21
CA ILE A 104 12.48 10.38 -2.53
C ILE A 104 12.94 10.36 -1.07
N MET A 105 14.24 10.50 -0.82
CA MET A 105 14.79 10.46 0.54
C MET A 105 14.26 11.58 1.43
N ASN A 106 14.11 12.80 0.89
CA ASN A 106 13.50 13.91 1.62
C ASN A 106 12.03 13.63 1.95
N ARG A 107 11.25 13.13 1.00
CA ARG A 107 9.83 12.80 1.21
C ARG A 107 9.68 11.67 2.23
N ILE A 108 10.50 10.61 2.13
CA ILE A 108 10.52 9.52 3.11
C ILE A 108 10.83 10.08 4.48
N LYS A 109 11.89 10.90 4.63
CA LYS A 109 12.26 11.50 5.93
C LYS A 109 11.11 12.31 6.55
N LYS A 110 10.37 13.08 5.75
CA LYS A 110 9.19 13.85 6.20
C LYS A 110 8.03 12.96 6.67
N HIS A 111 7.90 11.75 6.11
CA HIS A 111 6.82 10.81 6.42
C HIS A 111 7.27 9.69 7.38
N ASN A 112 8.56 9.63 7.72
CA ASN A 112 9.12 8.50 8.45
C ASN A 112 8.95 8.67 9.96
N ASN A 113 8.14 7.77 10.53
CA ASN A 113 8.27 7.31 11.91
C ASN A 113 8.66 5.82 12.00
N ARG A 114 9.06 5.16 10.89
CA ARG A 114 9.37 3.72 10.85
C ARG A 114 10.60 3.36 10.00
N PRO A 115 11.34 2.29 10.34
CA PRO A 115 12.47 1.81 9.55
C PRO A 115 12.02 1.11 8.25
N THR A 116 12.83 1.21 7.20
CA THR A 116 12.66 0.48 5.93
C THR A 116 12.87 -1.03 6.10
N LEU A 117 12.53 -1.86 5.11
CA LEU A 117 12.72 -3.33 5.17
C LEU A 117 14.16 -3.70 5.52
N PHE A 118 15.15 -3.06 4.86
CA PHE A 118 16.56 -3.30 5.11
C PHE A 118 17.00 -2.80 6.49
N GLN A 119 16.54 -1.62 6.91
CA GLN A 119 16.83 -1.10 8.25
C GLN A 119 16.18 -1.95 9.36
N LYS A 120 15.01 -2.55 9.09
CA LYS A 120 14.36 -3.48 10.02
C LYS A 120 15.17 -4.76 10.17
N GLN A 121 15.70 -5.31 9.07
CA GLN A 121 16.54 -6.49 9.11
C GLN A 121 17.86 -6.22 9.86
N GLU A 122 18.50 -5.08 9.62
CA GLU A 122 19.71 -4.65 10.35
C GLU A 122 19.45 -4.55 11.86
N LYS A 123 18.37 -3.87 12.25
CA LYS A 123 18.00 -3.72 13.67
C LYS A 123 17.66 -5.06 14.32
N LEU A 124 16.96 -5.97 13.63
CA LEU A 124 16.71 -7.32 14.14
C LEU A 124 18.00 -8.13 14.28
N GLY A 125 18.94 -7.99 13.33
CA GLY A 125 20.26 -8.60 13.39
C GLY A 125 21.11 -8.09 14.56
N GLU A 126 21.09 -6.78 14.83
CA GLU A 126 21.75 -6.19 16.01
C GLU A 126 21.18 -6.76 17.31
N ILE A 127 19.86 -6.81 17.45
CA ILE A 127 19.21 -7.34 18.67
C ILE A 127 19.53 -8.83 18.85
N ALA A 128 19.49 -9.62 17.78
CA ALA A 128 19.85 -11.04 17.81
C ALA A 128 21.32 -11.25 18.18
N GLY A 129 22.24 -10.44 17.64
CA GLY A 129 23.67 -10.48 17.98
C GLY A 129 23.93 -10.14 19.45
N VAL A 130 23.20 -9.16 20.00
CA VAL A 130 23.24 -8.83 21.43
C VAL A 130 22.74 -10.01 22.27
N LEU A 131 21.62 -10.64 21.92
CA LEU A 131 21.08 -11.78 22.66
C LEU A 131 21.99 -13.01 22.62
N GLN A 132 22.69 -13.26 21.50
CA GLN A 132 23.68 -14.32 21.39
C GLN A 132 24.86 -14.12 22.35
N SER A 133 25.26 -12.87 22.63
CA SER A 133 26.31 -12.56 23.61
C SER A 133 25.89 -12.73 25.07
N TYR A 134 24.58 -12.87 25.35
CA TYR A 134 24.03 -13.16 26.67
C TYR A 134 23.65 -14.64 26.86
N ALA A 135 23.85 -15.49 25.84
CA ALA A 135 23.63 -16.92 25.98
C ALA A 135 24.71 -17.51 26.91
N PRO A 136 24.33 -18.19 28.02
CA PRO A 136 25.30 -18.76 28.94
C PRO A 136 26.15 -19.81 28.22
N SER A 137 27.47 -19.69 28.32
CA SER A 137 28.42 -20.71 27.89
C SER A 137 28.12 -21.99 28.66
N THR A 138 27.63 -23.01 27.97
CA THR A 138 27.45 -24.36 28.52
C THR A 138 28.74 -25.15 28.40
#